data_AF-A0A7H2BD21-F1
#
_entry.id   AF-A0A7H2BD21-F1
#
_cell.length_a   1.000
_cell.length_b   1.000
_cell.length_c   1.000
_cell.angle_alpha   90.00
_cell.angle_beta   90.00
_cell.angle_gamma   90.00
#
_symmetry.space_group_name_H-M   'P 1'
#
loop_
_entity.id
_entity.type
_entity.pdbx_description
1 polymer ?
#
loop_
_entity_poly.entity_id
_entity_poly.type
_entity_poly.pdbx_seq_one_letter_code
_entity_poly.pdbx_strand_id
1 'polypeptide(L)' 'MAESLTIAETAEYLGVNEFSVMTWFGEDALVQDESAPGVRFTRASVEALKEVLVNRKSESRTMMRDFGGEY' A
#
# COMPACT_ATOMS: atom_id res chain seq x y z
N MET A 1 12.23 -16.54 9.20
CA MET A 1 10.91 -15.87 9.13
C MET A 1 10.74 -15.44 7.69
N ALA A 2 9.58 -15.60 7.04
CA ALA A 2 9.44 -15.18 5.65
C ALA A 2 9.39 -13.63 5.60
N GLU A 3 10.44 -13.01 5.06
CA GLU A 3 10.63 -11.54 5.02
C GLU A 3 9.95 -10.88 3.80
N SER A 4 9.38 -11.70 2.91
CA SER A 4 8.79 -11.29 1.64
C SER A 4 7.36 -11.83 1.46
N LEU A 5 6.47 -11.01 0.89
CA LEU A 5 5.06 -11.32 0.60
C LEU A 5 4.82 -11.39 -0.91
N THR A 6 3.96 -12.29 -1.35
CA THR A 6 3.50 -12.31 -2.76
C THR A 6 2.54 -11.16 -3.07
N ILE A 7 2.19 -10.97 -4.35
CA ILE A 7 1.17 -10.02 -4.79
C ILE A 7 -0.17 -10.27 -4.06
N ALA A 8 -0.62 -11.52 -4.00
CA ALA A 8 -1.86 -11.89 -3.35
C ALA A 8 -1.85 -11.59 -1.83
N GLU A 9 -0.76 -11.95 -1.14
CA GLU A 9 -0.61 -11.67 0.29
C GLU A 9 -0.53 -10.16 0.58
N THR A 10 0.13 -9.40 -0.29
CA THR A 10 0.22 -7.93 -0.17
C THR A 10 -1.14 -7.29 -0.39
N ALA A 11 -1.91 -7.78 -1.36
CA ALA A 11 -3.26 -7.32 -1.64
C ALA A 11 -4.19 -7.58 -0.44
N GLU A 12 -4.14 -8.78 0.13
CA GLU A 12 -4.91 -9.15 1.33
C GLU A 12 -4.50 -8.29 2.54
N TYR A 13 -3.20 -8.10 2.76
CA TYR A 13 -2.66 -7.35 3.89
C TYR A 13 -3.04 -5.84 3.86
N LEU A 14 -3.09 -5.26 2.66
CA LEU A 14 -3.48 -3.88 2.43
C LEU A 14 -5.01 -3.72 2.28
N GLY A 15 -5.76 -4.81 2.12
CA GLY A 15 -7.20 -4.79 1.87
C GLY A 15 -7.55 -4.21 0.50
N VAL A 16 -6.73 -4.47 -0.52
CA VAL A 16 -6.88 -3.97 -1.89
C VAL A 16 -6.86 -5.12 -2.90
N ASN A 17 -7.07 -4.81 -4.17
CA ASN A 17 -6.97 -5.80 -5.25
C ASN A 17 -5.52 -5.97 -5.72
N GLU A 18 -5.19 -7.16 -6.22
CA GLU A 18 -3.88 -7.49 -6.81
C GLU A 18 -3.48 -6.54 -7.94
N PHE A 19 -4.46 -6.04 -8.70
CA PHE A 19 -4.22 -5.02 -9.74
C PHE A 19 -3.62 -3.73 -9.16
N SER A 20 -4.11 -3.26 -8.01
CA SER A 20 -3.56 -2.07 -7.35
C SER A 20 -2.11 -2.29 -6.91
N VAL A 21 -1.81 -3.50 -6.43
CA VAL A 21 -0.43 -3.89 -6.06
C VAL A 21 0.49 -3.88 -7.28
N MET A 22 0.03 -4.43 -8.42
CA MET A 22 0.79 -4.39 -9.68
C MET A 22 1.02 -2.96 -10.19
N THR A 23 0.03 -2.07 -10.07
CA THR A 23 0.19 -0.65 -10.42
C THR A 23 1.27 0.01 -9.57
N TRP A 24 1.22 -0.16 -8.24
CA TRP A 24 2.20 0.43 -7.33
C TRP A 24 3.60 -0.13 -7.53
N PHE A 25 3.71 -1.41 -7.90
CA PHE A 25 4.98 -1.99 -8.30
C PHE A 25 5.53 -1.31 -9.58
N GLY A 26 4.67 -1.03 -10.56
CA GLY A 26 5.07 -0.27 -11.76
C GLY A 26 5.45 1.19 -11.49
N GLU A 27 5.00 1.76 -10.38
CA GLU A 27 5.32 3.12 -9.92
C GLU A 27 6.52 3.20 -8.95
N ASP A 28 7.28 2.10 -8.77
CA ASP A 28 8.41 2.00 -7.84
C ASP A 28 8.03 2.20 -6.35
N ALA A 29 6.74 2.08 -6.01
CA ALA A 29 6.24 2.26 -4.64
C ALA A 29 6.37 1.00 -3.77
N LEU A 30 6.74 -0.14 -4.36
CA LEU A 30 6.98 -1.42 -3.67
C LEU A 30 8.36 -1.96 -4.02
N VAL A 31 9.09 -2.43 -3.01
CA VAL A 31 10.43 -2.99 -3.19
C VAL A 31 10.34 -4.49 -3.36
N GLN A 32 10.75 -4.98 -4.53
CA GLN A 32 10.83 -6.40 -4.81
C GLN A 32 11.99 -7.06 -4.04
N ASP A 33 11.73 -8.24 -3.49
CA ASP A 33 12.77 -9.12 -2.96
C ASP A 33 13.37 -9.95 -4.11
N GLU A 34 14.52 -9.53 -4.62
CA GLU A 34 15.23 -10.24 -5.71
C GLU A 34 15.82 -11.60 -5.26
N SER A 35 15.88 -11.84 -3.95
CA SER A 35 16.41 -13.08 -3.39
C SER A 35 15.40 -14.23 -3.47
N ALA A 36 14.13 -13.94 -3.70
CA ALA A 36 13.05 -14.92 -3.81
C ALA A 36 12.61 -15.16 -5.27
N PRO A 37 12.20 -16.38 -5.62
CA PRO A 37 11.67 -16.66 -6.95
C PRO A 37 10.30 -16.02 -7.15
N GLY A 38 10.17 -15.27 -8.24
CA GLY A 38 8.94 -14.58 -8.65
C GLY A 38 8.81 -13.16 -8.10
N VAL A 39 7.65 -12.53 -8.33
CA VAL A 39 7.37 -11.19 -7.83
C VAL A 39 6.94 -11.28 -6.37
N ARG A 40 7.86 -10.93 -5.46
CA ARG A 40 7.61 -10.85 -4.02
C ARG A 40 8.09 -9.52 -3.50
N PHE A 41 7.39 -8.95 -2.53
CA PHE A 41 7.68 -7.64 -1.97
C PHE A 41 8.21 -7.78 -0.55
N THR A 42 9.20 -6.97 -0.21
CA THR A 42 9.70 -6.93 1.16
C THR A 42 8.62 -6.41 2.10
N ARG A 43 8.47 -7.05 3.26
CA ARG A 43 7.46 -6.64 4.25
C ARG A 43 7.61 -5.17 4.66
N ALA A 44 8.84 -4.68 4.78
CA ALA A 44 9.14 -3.29 5.11
C ALA A 44 8.52 -2.31 4.10
N SER A 45 8.61 -2.59 2.80
CA SER A 45 8.00 -1.74 1.77
C SER A 45 6.47 -1.77 1.81
N VAL A 46 5.87 -2.94 2.10
CA VAL A 46 4.41 -3.08 2.25
C VAL A 46 3.90 -2.31 3.47
N GLU A 47 4.62 -2.34 4.59
CA GLU A 47 4.28 -1.58 5.79
C GLU A 47 4.38 -0.06 5.55
N ALA A 48 5.46 0.40 4.91
CA ALA A 48 5.61 1.80 4.54
C ALA A 48 4.46 2.27 3.63
N LEU A 49 4.07 1.47 2.64
CA LEU A 49 2.96 1.79 1.75
C LEU A 49 1.62 1.84 2.51
N LYS A 50 1.40 0.94 3.47
CA LYS A 50 0.21 0.95 4.32
C LYS A 50 0.09 2.24 5.12
N GLU A 51 1.19 2.72 5.70
CA GLU A 51 1.22 3.99 6.42
C GLU A 51 0.88 5.17 5.51
N VAL A 52 1.45 5.21 4.30
CA VAL A 52 1.13 6.25 3.30
C VAL A 52 -0.35 6.23 2.93
N LEU A 53 -0.93 5.05 2.68
CA LEU A 53 -2.35 4.90 2.32
C LEU A 53 -3.27 5.34 3.46
N VAL A 54 -2.94 4.98 4.70
CA VAL A 54 -3.69 5.41 5.90
C VAL A 54 -3.60 6.91 6.10
N ASN A 55 -2.42 7.50 5.94
CA ASN A 55 -2.21 8.93 6.11
C ASN A 55 -2.95 9.75 5.04
N ARG A 56 -2.88 9.31 3.77
CA ARG A 56 -3.61 9.92 2.64
C ARG A 56 -5.13 9.88 2.86
N LYS A 57 -5.65 8.80 3.46
CA LYS A 57 -7.07 8.67 3.83
C LYS A 57 -7.45 9.59 5.00
N SER A 58 -6.53 9.85 5.92
CA SER A 58 -6.72 10.77 7.04
C SER A 58 -6.80 12.23 6.56
N GLU A 59 -5.89 12.65 5.67
CA GLU A 59 -5.91 14.01 5.10
C GLU A 59 -7.15 14.29 4.26
N SER A 60 -7.56 13.33 3.41
CA SER A 60 -8.82 13.44 2.64
C SER A 60 -10.06 13.53 3.54
N ARG A 61 -10.02 12.91 4.73
CA ARG A 61 -11.12 12.97 5.70
C ARG A 61 -11.14 14.28 6.49
N THR A 62 -9.99 14.89 6.74
CA THR A 62 -9.89 16.20 7.41
C THR A 62 -10.41 17.32 6.51
N MET A 63 -10.11 17.32 5.21
CA MET A 63 -10.58 18.37 4.30
C MET A 63 -12.10 18.36 4.06
N MET A 64 -12.77 17.21 4.14
CA MET A 64 -14.25 17.16 4.03
C MET A 64 -14.99 17.71 5.26
N ARG A 65 -14.31 17.84 6.40
CA ARG A 65 -14.93 18.29 7.64
C ARG A 65 -14.87 19.82 7.82
N ASP A 66 -14.02 20.50 7.04
CA ASP A 66 -13.84 21.95 7.06
C ASP A 66 -14.79 22.69 6.10
N PHE A 67 -15.37 21.99 5.10
CA PHE A 67 -16.29 22.58 4.12
C PHE A 67 -17.78 22.58 4.54
N GLY A 68 -18.12 22.09 5.73
CA GLY A 68 -19.50 21.83 6.16
C GLY A 68 -20.04 22.72 7.28
N GLY A 69 -19.50 23.92 7.45
CA GLY A 69 -19.79 24.74 8.63
C GLY A 69 -19.79 26.25 8.41
N GLU A 70 -20.47 26.76 7.39
CA GLU A 70 -20.95 28.14 7.36
C GLU A 70 -22.07 28.29 6.32
N TYR A 71 -23.31 27.97 6.71
CA TYR A 71 -24.54 28.52 6.13
C TYR A 71 -25.56 28.74 7.25
#